data_AF-A0A9E4MSG2-F1
#
_entry.id   AF-A0A9E4MSG2-F1
#
_cell.length_a   1.000
_cell.length_b   1.000
_cell.length_c   1.000
_cell.angle_alpha   90.00
_cell.angle_beta   90.00
_cell.angle_gamma   90.00
#
_symmetry.space_group_name_H-M   'P 1'
#
loop_
_entity.id
_entity.type
_entity.pdbx_description
1 polymer ?
#
loop_
_entity_poly.entity_id
_entity_poly.type
_entity_poly.pdbx_seq_one_letter_code
_entity_poly.pdbx_strand_id
1 'polypeptide(L)'
;MHIEDFKDKPNLKFGLEGIASDYILTEEIHEVLIALSYLDGPIEKKFDILSSQAFLRFQRDYKADLGDEQQFEYLSVQTAIKLIELRSETVASFKDPVIPGNDPAGKIYQYMKKKNYRFFTGPQEYNIVYLEGINEDFSENTDAPNHFNDLRVVLAVEEGIPVVVGKWEGTTEPGFHYTNYPMNPKGAARIAFNQYRAWQVDIHGNSEPHEALVQIAGEVTVHRDFDRTMTRTNDKLDTGYFGINQHYGYDHPRNDIYTASAGCLVGRTRRGHREFMSIIKQDNRYRNNRNYVFYSTVIAGDDWKKTT
;
A
#
# COMPACT_ATOMS: atom_id res chain seq x y z
N MET A 1 5.28 -17.02 -23.01
CA MET A 1 4.71 -16.63 -24.32
C MET A 1 4.38 -15.16 -24.21
N HIS A 2 4.67 -14.37 -25.24
CA HIS A 2 4.31 -12.95 -25.25
C HIS A 2 2.89 -12.77 -25.75
N ILE A 3 2.20 -11.73 -25.30
CA ILE A 3 0.87 -11.36 -25.78
C ILE A 3 0.88 -11.09 -27.30
N GLU A 4 2.02 -10.61 -27.83
CA GLU A 4 2.26 -10.42 -29.26
C GLU A 4 2.17 -11.72 -30.07
N ASP A 5 2.56 -12.86 -29.48
CA ASP A 5 2.59 -14.16 -30.17
C ASP A 5 1.18 -14.63 -30.60
N PHE A 6 0.11 -14.04 -30.03
CA PHE A 6 -1.27 -14.34 -30.38
C PHE A 6 -1.69 -13.74 -31.73
N LYS A 7 -1.05 -12.64 -32.18
CA LYS A 7 -1.39 -11.99 -33.46
C LYS A 7 -1.20 -12.92 -34.66
N ASP A 8 -0.17 -13.75 -34.61
CA ASP A 8 0.17 -14.68 -35.68
C ASP A 8 -0.53 -16.04 -35.57
N LYS A 9 -1.36 -16.24 -34.53
CA LYS A 9 -1.98 -17.53 -34.19
C LYS A 9 -3.49 -17.40 -33.94
N PRO A 10 -4.32 -17.27 -34.99
CA PRO A 10 -5.75 -16.93 -34.86
C PRO A 10 -6.60 -17.96 -34.09
N ASN A 11 -6.13 -19.21 -33.99
CA ASN A 11 -6.81 -20.29 -33.26
C ASN A 11 -6.28 -20.49 -31.83
N LEU A 12 -5.23 -19.78 -31.41
CA LEU A 12 -4.68 -19.89 -30.07
C LEU A 12 -5.60 -19.22 -29.06
N LYS A 13 -5.93 -19.95 -27.99
CA LYS A 13 -6.69 -19.43 -26.86
C LYS A 13 -6.11 -19.97 -25.56
N PHE A 14 -5.86 -19.10 -24.60
CA PHE A 14 -5.46 -19.48 -23.25
C PHE A 14 -6.61 -19.19 -22.30
N GLY A 15 -7.08 -20.20 -21.55
CA GLY A 15 -7.96 -19.96 -20.40
C GLY A 15 -7.19 -19.33 -19.25
N LEU A 16 -7.89 -18.93 -18.18
CA LEU A 16 -7.28 -18.29 -17.00
C LEU A 16 -6.12 -19.11 -16.40
N GLU A 17 -6.25 -20.44 -16.31
CA GLU A 17 -5.17 -21.32 -15.84
C GLU A 17 -3.96 -21.32 -16.79
N GLY A 18 -4.21 -21.25 -18.11
CA GLY A 18 -3.15 -21.15 -19.11
C GLY A 18 -2.37 -19.84 -18.97
N ILE A 19 -3.07 -18.73 -18.74
CA ILE A 19 -2.44 -17.44 -18.44
C ILE A 19 -1.63 -17.53 -17.14
N ALA A 20 -2.23 -18.09 -16.08
CA ALA A 20 -1.60 -18.24 -14.77
C ALA A 20 -0.34 -19.12 -14.79
N SER A 21 -0.25 -20.04 -15.75
CA SER A 21 0.93 -20.92 -15.93
C SER A 21 2.10 -20.25 -16.67
N ASP A 22 1.90 -19.06 -17.25
CA ASP A 22 2.89 -18.32 -18.02
C ASP A 22 3.17 -16.95 -17.37
N TYR A 23 4.30 -16.84 -16.68
CA TYR A 23 4.61 -15.64 -15.89
C TYR A 23 4.85 -14.40 -16.78
N ILE A 24 5.33 -14.57 -18.01
CA ILE A 24 5.55 -13.47 -18.97
C ILE A 24 4.18 -12.92 -19.40
N LEU A 25 3.27 -13.82 -19.77
CA LEU A 25 1.92 -13.45 -20.18
C LEU A 25 1.14 -12.79 -19.04
N THR A 26 1.29 -13.32 -17.83
CA THR A 26 0.73 -12.74 -16.60
C THR A 26 1.21 -11.29 -16.39
N GLU A 27 2.52 -11.07 -16.48
CA GLU A 27 3.15 -9.76 -16.31
C GLU A 27 2.65 -8.76 -17.37
N GLU A 28 2.65 -9.13 -18.65
CA GLU A 28 2.20 -8.24 -19.73
C GLU A 28 0.70 -7.90 -19.64
N ILE A 29 -0.15 -8.83 -19.20
CA ILE A 29 -1.58 -8.54 -18.97
C ILE A 29 -1.74 -7.63 -17.76
N HIS A 30 -1.01 -7.89 -16.66
CA HIS A 30 -1.05 -7.05 -15.47
C HIS A 30 -0.61 -5.62 -15.78
N GLU A 31 0.44 -5.41 -16.56
CA GLU A 31 0.86 -4.07 -17.01
C GLU A 31 -0.31 -3.26 -17.56
N VAL A 32 -1.06 -3.84 -18.50
CA VAL A 32 -2.18 -3.17 -19.17
C VAL A 32 -3.36 -2.98 -18.22
N LEU A 33 -3.74 -4.02 -17.46
CA LEU A 33 -4.86 -3.93 -16.53
C LEU A 33 -4.59 -2.93 -15.39
N ILE A 34 -3.35 -2.83 -14.93
CA ILE A 34 -2.92 -1.84 -13.94
C ILE A 34 -2.97 -0.43 -14.55
N ALA A 35 -2.43 -0.25 -15.77
CA ALA A 35 -2.44 1.04 -16.46
C ALA A 35 -3.87 1.54 -16.71
N LEU A 36 -4.80 0.63 -16.98
CA LEU A 36 -6.22 0.93 -17.19
C LEU A 36 -7.05 0.93 -15.90
N SER A 37 -6.43 0.78 -14.73
CA SER A 37 -7.10 0.75 -13.41
C SER A 37 -8.14 -0.36 -13.21
N TYR A 38 -7.99 -1.48 -13.92
CA TYR A 38 -8.76 -2.71 -13.66
C TYR A 38 -8.17 -3.55 -12.54
N LEU A 39 -6.84 -3.50 -12.35
CA LEU A 39 -6.10 -4.25 -11.35
C LEU A 39 -5.29 -3.30 -10.45
N ASP A 40 -5.26 -3.62 -9.15
CA ASP A 40 -4.51 -2.88 -8.13
C ASP A 40 -3.22 -3.60 -7.75
N GLY A 41 -2.17 -2.84 -7.43
CA GLY A 41 -0.91 -3.36 -6.88
C GLY A 41 0.27 -3.33 -7.85
N PRO A 42 1.47 -3.76 -7.41
CA PRO A 42 2.61 -3.97 -8.31
C PRO A 42 2.32 -5.12 -9.26
N ILE A 43 3.06 -5.20 -10.37
CA ILE A 43 2.99 -6.35 -11.29
C ILE A 43 3.37 -7.60 -10.50
N GLU A 44 2.38 -8.47 -10.27
CA GLU A 44 2.61 -9.79 -9.69
C GLU A 44 2.89 -10.82 -10.76
N LYS A 45 3.73 -11.82 -10.47
CA LYS A 45 4.01 -12.95 -11.37
C LYS A 45 2.97 -14.07 -11.29
N LYS A 46 1.86 -13.83 -10.59
CA LYS A 46 0.80 -14.80 -10.36
C LYS A 46 -0.53 -14.21 -10.80
N PHE A 47 -1.22 -14.91 -11.70
CA PHE A 47 -2.56 -14.52 -12.13
C PHE A 47 -3.60 -15.09 -11.15
N ASP A 48 -3.98 -14.29 -10.15
CA ASP A 48 -4.85 -14.74 -9.06
C ASP A 48 -6.34 -14.43 -9.30
N ILE A 49 -7.17 -14.54 -8.26
CA ILE A 49 -8.61 -14.28 -8.35
C ILE A 49 -8.87 -12.80 -8.70
N LEU A 50 -8.06 -11.86 -8.20
CA LEU A 50 -8.20 -10.45 -8.50
C LEU A 50 -7.78 -10.16 -9.93
N SER A 51 -6.67 -10.74 -10.39
CA SER A 51 -6.26 -10.70 -11.80
C SER A 51 -7.35 -11.21 -12.73
N SER A 52 -7.96 -12.34 -12.36
CA SER A 52 -9.07 -12.93 -13.12
C SER A 52 -10.29 -12.02 -13.18
N GLN A 53 -10.69 -11.45 -12.04
CA GLN A 53 -11.82 -10.51 -11.99
C GLN A 53 -11.54 -9.24 -12.80
N ALA A 54 -10.33 -8.68 -12.69
CA ALA A 54 -9.89 -7.51 -13.45
C ALA A 54 -9.91 -7.78 -14.96
N PHE A 55 -9.36 -8.92 -15.38
CA PHE A 55 -9.34 -9.34 -16.78
C PHE A 55 -10.74 -9.56 -17.34
N LEU A 56 -11.63 -10.23 -16.59
CA LEU A 56 -13.01 -10.43 -17.03
C LEU A 56 -13.80 -9.12 -17.10
N ARG A 57 -13.56 -8.19 -16.17
CA ARG A 57 -14.16 -6.87 -16.22
C ARG A 57 -13.67 -6.09 -17.44
N PHE A 58 -12.36 -6.13 -17.71
CA PHE A 58 -11.78 -5.58 -18.94
C PHE A 58 -12.47 -6.14 -20.18
N GLN A 59 -12.60 -7.46 -20.29
CA GLN A 59 -13.25 -8.07 -21.45
C GLN A 59 -14.72 -7.65 -21.59
N ARG A 60 -15.45 -7.49 -20.48
CA ARG A 60 -16.84 -7.00 -20.51
C ARG A 60 -16.93 -5.56 -20.98
N ASP A 61 -16.06 -4.69 -20.48
CA ASP A 61 -16.07 -3.26 -20.80
C ASP A 61 -15.69 -3.01 -22.27
N TYR A 62 -14.89 -3.90 -22.88
CA TYR A 62 -14.54 -3.88 -24.30
C TYR A 62 -15.33 -4.90 -25.16
N LYS A 63 -16.47 -5.41 -24.68
CA LYS A 63 -17.29 -6.43 -25.39
C LYS A 63 -17.58 -6.07 -26.85
N ALA A 64 -17.84 -4.80 -27.14
CA ALA A 64 -18.12 -4.33 -28.50
C ALA A 64 -16.94 -4.56 -29.47
N ASP A 65 -15.70 -4.45 -28.97
CA ASP A 65 -14.47 -4.66 -29.75
C ASP A 65 -14.09 -6.15 -29.84
N LEU A 66 -14.38 -6.91 -28.78
CA LEU A 66 -13.94 -8.31 -28.65
C LEU A 66 -14.89 -9.31 -29.33
N GLY A 67 -16.14 -8.93 -29.56
CA GLY A 67 -17.15 -9.80 -30.17
C GLY A 67 -17.87 -10.71 -29.16
N ASP A 68 -18.45 -11.80 -29.66
CA ASP A 68 -19.43 -12.62 -28.94
C ASP A 68 -18.94 -13.23 -27.61
N GLU A 69 -19.89 -13.51 -26.71
CA GLU A 69 -19.69 -13.98 -25.33
C GLU A 69 -18.82 -15.25 -25.18
N GLN A 70 -18.64 -16.03 -26.24
CA GLN A 70 -17.79 -17.23 -26.27
C GLN A 70 -16.27 -16.94 -26.19
N GLN A 71 -15.86 -15.67 -26.16
CA GLN A 71 -14.45 -15.27 -25.99
C GLN A 71 -14.11 -14.76 -24.59
N PHE A 72 -15.10 -14.56 -23.71
CA PHE A 72 -14.85 -14.19 -22.33
C PHE A 72 -14.30 -15.38 -21.54
N GLU A 73 -13.39 -15.13 -20.58
CA GLU A 73 -12.60 -16.13 -19.84
C GLU A 73 -11.38 -16.72 -20.56
N TYR A 74 -11.14 -16.29 -21.81
CA TYR A 74 -9.96 -16.68 -22.57
C TYR A 74 -9.20 -15.47 -23.09
N LEU A 75 -7.87 -15.53 -23.07
CA LEU A 75 -7.05 -14.70 -23.93
C LEU A 75 -7.14 -15.26 -25.36
N SER A 76 -8.01 -14.65 -26.16
CA SER A 76 -8.09 -14.87 -27.61
C SER A 76 -7.20 -13.89 -28.37
N VAL A 77 -7.06 -14.09 -29.69
CA VAL A 77 -6.40 -13.12 -30.58
C VAL A 77 -7.01 -11.71 -30.46
N GLN A 78 -8.33 -11.59 -30.33
CA GLN A 78 -8.98 -10.27 -30.21
C GLN A 78 -8.70 -9.61 -28.87
N THR A 79 -8.72 -10.39 -27.78
CA THR A 79 -8.37 -9.87 -26.46
C THR A 79 -6.90 -9.44 -26.42
N ALA A 80 -6.00 -10.22 -27.02
CA ALA A 80 -4.58 -9.90 -27.14
C ALA A 80 -4.35 -8.62 -27.95
N ILE A 81 -4.98 -8.48 -29.13
CA ILE A 81 -4.90 -7.27 -29.96
C ILE A 81 -5.36 -6.05 -29.16
N LYS A 82 -6.49 -6.13 -28.46
CA LYS A 82 -7.02 -5.00 -27.70
C LYS A 82 -6.10 -4.59 -26.54
N LEU A 83 -5.55 -5.56 -25.81
CA LEU A 83 -4.56 -5.29 -24.77
C LEU A 83 -3.30 -4.62 -25.33
N ILE A 84 -2.82 -5.04 -26.51
CA ILE A 84 -1.64 -4.45 -27.16
C ILE A 84 -1.89 -3.03 -27.68
N GLU A 85 -3.05 -2.79 -28.28
CA GLU A 85 -3.50 -1.46 -28.70
C GLU A 85 -3.49 -0.51 -27.49
N LEU A 86 -4.17 -0.91 -26.42
CA LEU A 86 -4.27 -0.11 -25.20
C LEU A 86 -2.92 0.02 -24.46
N ARG A 87 -2.03 -0.98 -24.54
CA ARG A 87 -0.64 -0.86 -24.07
C ARG A 87 0.09 0.26 -24.82
N SER A 88 -0.06 0.31 -26.15
CA SER A 88 0.58 1.33 -26.99
C SER A 88 0.02 2.73 -26.72
N GLU A 89 -1.30 2.84 -26.54
CA GLU A 89 -1.98 4.09 -26.18
C GLU A 89 -1.62 4.56 -24.78
N THR A 90 -1.63 3.67 -23.79
CA THR A 90 -1.23 3.99 -22.41
C THR A 90 0.21 4.47 -22.38
N VAL A 91 1.14 3.74 -23.00
CA VAL A 91 2.56 4.14 -23.17
C VAL A 91 2.70 5.52 -23.83
N ALA A 92 1.93 5.80 -24.89
CA ALA A 92 1.93 7.10 -25.58
C ALA A 92 1.28 8.24 -24.76
N SER A 93 0.34 7.91 -23.87
CA SER A 93 -0.40 8.84 -23.02
C SER A 93 0.25 9.14 -21.67
N PHE A 94 1.43 8.58 -21.35
CA PHE A 94 2.19 8.85 -20.11
C PHE A 94 2.76 10.28 -20.05
N LYS A 95 1.87 11.28 -20.03
CA LYS A 95 1.98 12.28 -18.99
C LYS A 95 1.28 11.69 -17.79
N ASP A 96 2.04 11.47 -16.74
CA ASP A 96 1.51 11.16 -15.42
C ASP A 96 0.31 12.09 -15.15
N PRO A 97 -0.91 11.57 -14.94
CA PRO A 97 -2.09 12.42 -14.74
C PRO A 97 -1.98 13.21 -13.43
N VAL A 98 -1.03 12.83 -12.57
CA VAL A 98 -0.73 13.54 -11.34
C VAL A 98 0.23 14.70 -11.62
N ILE A 99 -0.16 15.88 -11.16
CA ILE A 99 0.62 17.12 -11.24
C ILE A 99 1.09 17.46 -9.81
N PRO A 100 2.25 16.93 -9.37
CA PRO A 100 2.73 17.19 -8.03
C PRO A 100 3.22 18.64 -7.88
N GLY A 101 2.78 19.31 -6.81
CA GLY A 101 3.37 20.55 -6.33
C GLY A 101 4.74 20.32 -5.67
N ASN A 102 5.37 21.42 -5.22
CA ASN A 102 6.58 21.36 -4.39
C ASN A 102 6.26 21.36 -2.87
N ASP A 103 4.98 21.22 -2.52
CA ASP A 103 4.50 21.05 -1.15
C ASP A 103 4.77 19.60 -0.64
N PRO A 104 4.54 19.31 0.66
CA PRO A 104 4.79 17.99 1.21
C PRO A 104 4.03 16.84 0.53
N ALA A 105 2.79 17.05 0.06
CA ALA A 105 2.03 15.99 -0.62
C ALA A 105 2.64 15.67 -1.99
N GLY A 106 2.99 16.70 -2.78
CA GLY A 106 3.68 16.52 -4.05
C GLY A 106 5.04 15.84 -3.89
N LYS A 107 5.78 16.17 -2.83
CA LYS A 107 7.06 15.54 -2.49
C LYS A 107 6.92 14.07 -2.09
N ILE A 108 5.93 13.72 -1.27
CA ILE A 108 5.62 12.33 -0.91
C ILE A 108 5.26 11.53 -2.17
N TYR A 109 4.42 12.10 -3.05
CA TYR A 109 4.08 11.48 -4.34
C TYR A 109 5.31 11.17 -5.18
N GLN A 110 6.20 12.15 -5.37
CA GLN A 110 7.43 11.97 -6.15
C GLN A 110 8.35 10.90 -5.56
N TYR A 111 8.49 10.88 -4.22
CA TYR A 111 9.25 9.84 -3.53
C TYR A 111 8.66 8.45 -3.79
N MET A 112 7.35 8.29 -3.60
CA MET A 112 6.67 7.01 -3.82
C MET A 112 6.81 6.55 -5.27
N LYS A 113 6.66 7.46 -6.23
CA LYS A 113 6.87 7.18 -7.65
C LYS A 113 8.31 6.72 -7.94
N LYS A 114 9.33 7.41 -7.40
CA LYS A 114 10.75 7.03 -7.57
C LYS A 114 11.06 5.65 -6.99
N LYS A 115 10.40 5.27 -5.90
CA LYS A 115 10.53 3.95 -5.27
C LYS A 115 9.65 2.87 -5.92
N ASN A 116 8.92 3.20 -6.99
CA ASN A 116 7.93 2.33 -7.63
C ASN A 116 6.86 1.80 -6.65
N TYR A 117 6.50 2.61 -5.65
CA TYR A 117 5.39 2.32 -4.76
C TYR A 117 4.06 2.68 -5.42
N ARG A 118 3.01 1.91 -5.10
CA ARG A 118 1.66 2.18 -5.57
C ARG A 118 1.18 3.48 -4.93
N PHE A 119 0.74 4.41 -5.77
CA PHE A 119 0.03 5.61 -5.36
C PHE A 119 -1.34 5.61 -6.03
N PHE A 120 -2.39 5.66 -5.23
CA PHE A 120 -3.76 5.62 -5.70
C PHE A 120 -4.25 7.02 -6.04
N THR A 121 -4.88 7.16 -7.20
CA THR A 121 -5.26 8.45 -7.78
C THR A 121 -6.76 8.53 -8.06
N GLY A 122 -7.51 7.46 -7.84
CA GLY A 122 -8.94 7.44 -8.05
C GLY A 122 -9.70 8.32 -7.05
N PRO A 123 -10.94 8.72 -7.38
CA PRO A 123 -11.76 9.52 -6.48
C PRO A 123 -11.96 8.82 -5.13
N GLN A 124 -11.65 9.52 -4.03
CA GLN A 124 -11.70 8.99 -2.66
C GLN A 124 -10.95 7.66 -2.50
N GLU A 125 -9.83 7.49 -3.20
CA GLU A 125 -8.84 6.46 -2.89
C GLU A 125 -7.72 7.09 -2.05
N TYR A 126 -7.56 6.60 -0.83
CA TYR A 126 -6.61 7.18 0.10
C TYR A 126 -5.28 6.42 0.12
N ASN A 127 -4.20 7.18 0.35
CA ASN A 127 -2.84 6.68 0.51
C ASN A 127 -2.39 6.94 1.95
N ILE A 128 -2.03 5.90 2.69
CA ILE A 128 -1.56 6.02 4.08
C ILE A 128 -0.03 5.98 4.07
N VAL A 129 0.59 7.01 4.64
CA VAL A 129 2.05 7.16 4.70
C VAL A 129 2.47 7.50 6.12
N TYR A 130 3.47 6.81 6.63
CA TYR A 130 4.17 7.17 7.86
C TYR A 130 5.56 7.69 7.51
N LEU A 131 5.90 8.86 8.04
CA LEU A 131 7.22 9.47 7.92
C LEU A 131 7.88 9.41 9.30
N GLU A 132 8.87 8.54 9.45
CA GLU A 132 9.62 8.38 10.70
C GLU A 132 10.55 9.59 10.93
N GLY A 133 10.60 10.12 12.15
CA GLY A 133 11.43 11.28 12.51
C GLY A 133 10.94 12.63 11.96
N ILE A 134 9.66 12.77 11.62
CA ILE A 134 9.08 13.99 11.02
C ILE A 134 7.96 14.58 11.90
N ASN A 135 8.01 15.90 12.14
CA ASN A 135 6.99 16.65 12.88
C ASN A 135 5.75 16.98 12.01
N GLU A 136 4.64 17.41 12.61
CA GLU A 136 3.38 17.73 11.90
C GLU A 136 3.47 18.88 10.87
N ASP A 137 4.49 19.74 10.99
CA ASP A 137 4.82 20.80 10.02
C ASP A 137 5.76 20.31 8.90
N PHE A 138 6.01 19.00 8.83
CA PHE A 138 6.90 18.33 7.89
C PHE A 138 8.40 18.66 8.08
N SER A 139 8.79 19.26 9.20
CA SER A 139 10.21 19.40 9.59
C SER A 139 10.76 18.10 10.21
N GLU A 140 12.07 17.91 10.13
CA GLU A 140 12.75 16.79 10.82
C GLU A 140 12.82 17.05 12.32
N ASN A 141 12.80 15.95 13.08
CA ASN A 141 13.26 15.93 14.46
C ASN A 141 14.46 14.99 14.62
N THR A 142 14.92 14.82 15.86
CA THR A 142 16.12 14.02 16.19
C THR A 142 15.90 12.52 16.11
N ASP A 143 14.70 12.08 15.75
CA ASP A 143 14.27 10.68 15.77
C ASP A 143 14.54 9.98 17.12
N ALA A 144 14.09 10.61 18.21
CA ALA A 144 14.39 10.13 19.55
C ALA A 144 13.56 8.87 19.87
N PRO A 145 14.18 7.79 20.39
CA PRO A 145 13.46 6.56 20.66
C PRO A 145 12.41 6.76 21.76
N ASN A 146 11.36 5.93 21.74
CA ASN A 146 10.25 5.98 22.69
C ASN A 146 9.47 7.30 22.68
N HIS A 147 9.35 7.93 21.51
CA HIS A 147 8.54 9.12 21.30
C HIS A 147 7.45 8.87 20.25
N PHE A 148 6.39 9.64 20.34
CA PHE A 148 5.48 9.86 19.23
C PHE A 148 6.01 11.05 18.41
N ASN A 149 7.06 10.80 17.64
CA ASN A 149 7.79 11.79 16.86
C ASN A 149 7.76 11.51 15.35
N ASP A 150 6.85 10.63 14.92
CA ASP A 150 6.61 10.33 13.52
C ASP A 150 5.33 10.98 13.05
N LEU A 151 5.18 11.11 11.73
CA LEU A 151 3.99 11.68 11.13
C LEU A 151 3.21 10.63 10.36
N ARG A 152 1.98 10.35 10.80
CA ARG A 152 0.99 9.61 10.01
C ARG A 152 0.24 10.57 9.11
N VAL A 153 0.29 10.35 7.80
CA VAL A 153 -0.32 11.18 6.77
C VAL A 153 -1.29 10.34 5.94
N VAL A 154 -2.42 10.94 5.57
CA VAL A 154 -3.34 10.41 4.57
C VAL A 154 -3.40 11.39 3.40
N LEU A 155 -3.16 10.86 2.20
CA LEU A 155 -3.21 11.63 0.96
C LEU A 155 -4.35 11.16 0.06
N ALA A 156 -4.90 12.09 -0.71
CA ALA A 156 -5.79 11.84 -1.84
C ALA A 156 -5.25 12.57 -3.09
N VAL A 157 -5.87 12.31 -4.24
CA VAL A 157 -5.66 13.11 -5.45
C VAL A 157 -6.94 13.85 -5.77
N GLU A 158 -6.88 15.18 -5.82
CA GLU A 158 -7.99 16.06 -6.17
C GLU A 158 -7.64 16.78 -7.47
N GLU A 159 -8.42 16.54 -8.53
CA GLU A 159 -8.19 17.15 -9.85
C GLU A 159 -6.76 16.93 -10.40
N GLY A 160 -6.17 15.76 -10.10
CA GLY A 160 -4.80 15.42 -10.49
C GLY A 160 -3.73 15.94 -9.54
N ILE A 161 -4.07 16.64 -8.46
CA ILE A 161 -3.11 17.19 -7.50
C ILE A 161 -3.10 16.34 -6.22
N PRO A 162 -1.94 15.82 -5.77
CA PRO A 162 -1.83 15.19 -4.46
C PRO A 162 -2.10 16.18 -3.33
N VAL A 163 -2.96 15.82 -2.38
CA VAL A 163 -3.31 16.67 -1.23
C VAL A 163 -3.25 15.89 0.07
N VAL A 164 -2.83 16.54 1.16
CA VAL A 164 -2.92 15.99 2.52
C VAL A 164 -4.34 16.20 3.03
N VAL A 165 -5.09 15.11 3.21
CA VAL A 165 -6.47 15.14 3.75
C VAL A 165 -6.51 14.87 5.25
N GLY A 166 -5.41 14.40 5.83
CA GLY A 166 -5.27 14.22 7.27
C GLY A 166 -3.82 13.96 7.66
N LYS A 167 -3.43 14.44 8.85
CA LYS A 167 -2.12 14.16 9.42
C LYS A 167 -2.19 14.18 10.94
N TRP A 168 -1.44 13.30 11.60
CA TRP A 168 -1.42 13.18 13.05
C TRP A 168 -0.06 12.70 13.52
N GLU A 169 0.39 13.25 14.64
CA GLU A 169 1.53 12.70 15.39
C GLU A 169 1.32 11.21 15.74
N GLY A 170 2.38 10.43 15.58
CA GLY A 170 2.37 8.99 15.80
C GLY A 170 3.76 8.41 16.00
N THR A 171 3.86 7.10 15.90
CA THR A 171 5.11 6.35 15.92
C THR A 171 5.03 5.10 15.05
N THR A 172 6.12 4.72 14.40
CA THR A 172 6.34 3.42 13.74
C THR A 172 7.29 2.52 14.51
N GLU A 173 7.62 2.93 15.73
CA GLU A 173 8.64 2.33 16.59
C GLU A 173 8.04 1.69 17.84
N PRO A 174 8.74 0.71 18.45
CA PRO A 174 8.34 0.18 19.74
C PRO A 174 8.69 1.15 20.89
N GLY A 175 7.89 1.10 21.96
CA GLY A 175 8.21 1.79 23.20
C GLY A 175 9.26 1.06 24.04
N PHE A 176 9.88 1.77 24.99
CA PHE A 176 10.89 1.21 25.91
C PHE A 176 10.40 -0.04 26.65
N HIS A 177 9.11 -0.12 26.97
CA HIS A 177 8.54 -1.30 27.62
C HIS A 177 8.78 -2.57 26.78
N TYR A 178 8.40 -2.55 25.50
CA TYR A 178 8.52 -3.74 24.65
C TYR A 178 9.92 -3.96 24.09
N THR A 179 10.76 -2.92 24.03
CA THR A 179 12.19 -3.15 23.76
C THR A 179 12.85 -3.90 24.92
N ASN A 180 12.55 -3.53 26.16
CA ASN A 180 13.15 -4.16 27.35
C ASN A 180 12.50 -5.50 27.72
N TYR A 181 11.21 -5.66 27.42
CA TYR A 181 10.39 -6.85 27.69
C TYR A 181 9.68 -7.29 26.41
N PRO A 182 10.42 -7.82 25.42
CA PRO A 182 9.86 -8.11 24.10
C PRO A 182 8.87 -9.27 24.15
N MET A 183 7.78 -9.12 23.39
CA MET A 183 6.78 -10.19 23.22
C MET A 183 7.33 -11.36 22.41
N ASN A 184 8.40 -11.14 21.63
CA ASN A 184 9.07 -12.16 20.85
C ASN A 184 10.51 -12.32 21.37
N PRO A 185 11.00 -13.56 21.62
CA PRO A 185 12.36 -13.78 22.11
C PRO A 185 13.46 -13.31 21.15
N LYS A 186 13.14 -13.04 19.87
CA LYS A 186 14.06 -12.45 18.90
C LYS A 186 14.26 -10.94 19.08
N GLY A 187 13.46 -10.25 19.91
CA GLY A 187 13.53 -8.80 20.08
C GLY A 187 12.24 -8.07 19.71
N ALA A 188 12.19 -6.77 20.02
CA ALA A 188 11.08 -5.90 19.63
C ALA A 188 10.99 -5.78 18.10
N ALA A 189 9.78 -5.60 17.57
CA ALA A 189 9.59 -5.38 16.14
C ALA A 189 9.78 -3.90 15.81
N ARG A 190 10.62 -3.61 14.82
CA ARG A 190 10.69 -2.32 14.13
C ARG A 190 10.33 -2.56 12.67
N ILE A 191 9.19 -2.08 12.21
CA ILE A 191 8.76 -2.31 10.82
C ILE A 191 9.85 -1.81 9.84
N ALA A 192 10.16 -2.60 8.82
CA ALA A 192 11.12 -2.18 7.80
C ALA A 192 10.50 -1.10 6.91
N PHE A 193 11.33 -0.20 6.39
CA PHE A 193 10.86 0.85 5.48
C PHE A 193 10.48 0.24 4.13
N ASN A 194 9.17 0.20 3.86
CA ASN A 194 8.62 -0.26 2.60
C ASN A 194 7.14 0.15 2.47
N GLN A 195 6.52 -0.22 1.34
CA GLN A 195 5.08 -0.26 1.21
C GLN A 195 4.56 -1.69 1.43
N TYR A 196 3.54 -1.83 2.26
CA TYR A 196 2.89 -3.10 2.55
C TYR A 196 1.40 -3.04 2.25
N ARG A 197 0.83 -4.16 1.81
CA ARG A 197 -0.61 -4.40 1.69
C ARG A 197 -0.99 -5.45 2.73
N ALA A 198 -1.44 -5.03 3.90
CA ALA A 198 -1.55 -5.94 5.03
C ALA A 198 -2.78 -5.75 5.95
N TRP A 199 -3.48 -4.62 5.85
CA TRP A 199 -4.45 -4.22 6.88
C TRP A 199 -5.89 -4.15 6.40
N GLN A 200 -6.83 -4.52 7.26
CA GLN A 200 -8.28 -4.35 7.05
C GLN A 200 -8.88 -3.59 8.23
N VAL A 201 -10.05 -2.96 8.03
CA VAL A 201 -10.78 -2.33 9.14
C VAL A 201 -11.31 -3.43 10.07
N ASP A 202 -10.90 -3.38 11.33
CA ASP A 202 -11.36 -4.29 12.38
C ASP A 202 -11.17 -3.64 13.77
N ILE A 203 -11.38 -4.39 14.85
CA ILE A 203 -11.26 -3.92 16.24
C ILE A 203 -9.89 -4.29 16.82
N HIS A 204 -9.19 -3.29 17.36
CA HIS A 204 -7.98 -3.47 18.16
C HIS A 204 -8.27 -3.41 19.66
N GLY A 205 -7.60 -4.26 20.43
CA GLY A 205 -7.56 -4.23 21.90
C GLY A 205 -8.72 -4.99 22.57
N ASN A 206 -8.46 -5.49 23.78
CA ASN A 206 -9.45 -6.19 24.61
C ASN A 206 -10.00 -5.29 25.74
N SER A 207 -9.10 -4.55 26.41
CA SER A 207 -9.44 -3.68 27.55
C SER A 207 -10.12 -2.39 27.13
N GLU A 208 -9.75 -1.87 25.97
CA GLU A 208 -10.35 -0.67 25.37
C GLU A 208 -10.54 -0.89 23.86
N PRO A 209 -11.53 -1.72 23.46
CA PRO A 209 -11.75 -2.08 22.07
C PRO A 209 -12.11 -0.86 21.22
N HIS A 210 -11.46 -0.71 20.07
CA HIS A 210 -11.70 0.39 19.13
C HIS A 210 -11.43 0.01 17.68
N GLU A 211 -12.08 0.70 16.76
CA GLU A 211 -11.82 0.55 15.32
C GLU A 211 -10.37 0.93 15.00
N ALA A 212 -9.72 0.11 14.18
CA ALA A 212 -8.33 0.22 13.77
C ALA A 212 -8.14 -0.40 12.37
N LEU A 213 -6.94 -0.26 11.82
CA LEU A 213 -6.50 -1.09 10.70
C LEU A 213 -5.69 -2.26 11.25
N VAL A 214 -6.22 -3.48 11.20
CA VAL A 214 -5.63 -4.67 11.84
C VAL A 214 -4.89 -5.51 10.80
N GLN A 215 -3.70 -6.01 11.15
CA GLN A 215 -2.86 -6.81 10.25
C GLN A 215 -3.39 -8.24 10.13
N ILE A 216 -4.40 -8.45 9.29
CA ILE A 216 -5.03 -9.77 9.08
C ILE A 216 -4.97 -10.26 7.62
N ALA A 217 -4.45 -9.45 6.70
CA ALA A 217 -4.57 -9.72 5.26
C ALA A 217 -3.25 -9.71 4.48
N GLY A 218 -2.12 -9.54 5.16
CA GLY A 218 -0.80 -9.64 4.55
C GLY A 218 0.34 -9.65 5.55
N GLU A 219 1.47 -10.21 5.10
CA GLU A 219 2.71 -10.22 5.88
C GLU A 219 3.40 -8.86 5.80
N VAL A 220 4.11 -8.52 6.88
CA VAL A 220 5.01 -7.36 6.92
C VAL A 220 6.40 -7.83 7.30
N THR A 221 7.42 -7.05 6.93
CA THR A 221 8.80 -7.32 7.30
C THR A 221 9.20 -6.40 8.45
N VAL A 222 9.88 -6.95 9.45
CA VAL A 222 10.39 -6.20 10.60
C VAL A 222 11.88 -6.48 10.80
N HIS A 223 12.58 -5.51 11.36
CA HIS A 223 13.84 -5.69 12.05
C HIS A 223 13.55 -6.15 13.47
N ARG A 224 14.25 -7.20 13.93
CA ARG A 224 14.16 -7.72 15.29
C ARG A 224 15.30 -7.16 16.13
N ASP A 225 14.97 -6.19 16.97
CA ASP A 225 15.90 -5.50 17.87
C ASP A 225 16.25 -6.42 19.05
N PHE A 226 17.17 -7.36 18.78
CA PHE A 226 17.58 -8.39 19.74
C PHE A 226 18.46 -7.82 20.84
N ASP A 227 19.35 -6.89 20.47
CA ASP A 227 20.34 -6.27 21.36
C ASP A 227 19.83 -5.01 22.07
N ARG A 228 18.59 -4.60 21.79
CA ARG A 228 17.86 -3.50 22.44
C ARG A 228 18.50 -2.15 22.17
N THR A 229 19.11 -2.00 21.00
CA THR A 229 19.74 -0.75 20.56
C THR A 229 18.71 0.29 20.12
N MET A 230 17.45 -0.13 19.91
CA MET A 230 16.40 0.72 19.36
C MET A 230 16.79 1.31 18.01
N THR A 231 17.53 0.54 17.22
CA THR A 231 17.88 0.89 15.84
C THR A 231 17.51 -0.27 14.93
N ARG A 232 17.52 -0.07 13.61
CA ARG A 232 17.35 -1.16 12.63
C ARG A 232 18.68 -1.75 12.17
N THR A 233 19.80 -1.15 12.57
CA THR A 233 21.12 -1.42 12.00
C THR A 233 21.63 -2.78 12.46
N ASN A 234 21.98 -3.65 11.50
CA ASN A 234 22.43 -5.04 11.72
C ASN A 234 21.39 -6.00 12.33
N ASP A 235 20.15 -5.55 12.51
CA ASP A 235 19.06 -6.42 12.95
C ASP A 235 18.70 -7.47 11.91
N LYS A 236 18.27 -8.64 12.38
CA LYS A 236 17.73 -9.68 11.50
C LYS A 236 16.33 -9.29 11.02
N LEU A 237 16.10 -9.51 9.73
CA LEU A 237 14.77 -9.39 9.13
C LEU A 237 13.91 -10.61 9.47
N ASP A 238 12.62 -10.36 9.70
CA ASP A 238 11.60 -11.37 9.96
C ASP A 238 10.32 -10.94 9.22
N THR A 239 9.74 -11.81 8.39
CA THR A 239 8.53 -11.51 7.61
C THR A 239 7.41 -12.44 8.06
N GLY A 240 6.21 -11.89 8.30
CA GLY A 240 5.06 -12.69 8.70
C GLY A 240 3.90 -11.86 9.27
N TYR A 241 2.98 -12.57 9.93
CA TYR A 241 1.87 -12.00 10.67
C TYR A 241 2.27 -11.77 12.13
N PHE A 242 2.36 -10.50 12.54
CA PHE A 242 2.84 -10.11 13.85
C PHE A 242 1.82 -9.34 14.68
N GLY A 243 0.64 -9.04 14.12
CA GLY A 243 -0.36 -8.19 14.77
C GLY A 243 0.07 -6.72 14.83
N ILE A 244 0.87 -6.27 13.85
CA ILE A 244 1.30 -4.87 13.71
C ILE A 244 0.10 -4.06 13.23
N ASN A 245 -0.73 -3.62 14.16
CA ASN A 245 -1.97 -2.90 13.88
C ASN A 245 -1.69 -1.41 13.72
N GLN A 246 -2.62 -0.68 13.08
CA GLN A 246 -2.67 0.77 13.10
C GLN A 246 -3.77 1.26 14.01
N HIS A 247 -3.41 1.71 15.21
CA HIS A 247 -4.33 2.00 16.31
C HIS A 247 -3.96 3.29 17.04
N TYR A 248 -4.63 3.66 18.15
CA TYR A 248 -4.26 4.84 18.93
C TYR A 248 -3.26 4.58 20.05
N GLY A 249 -2.51 5.61 20.42
CA GLY A 249 -1.51 5.62 21.49
C GLY A 249 -2.06 5.99 22.86
N TYR A 250 -3.38 5.82 23.08
CA TYR A 250 -4.05 6.00 24.37
C TYR A 250 -3.85 7.39 25.00
N ASP A 251 -3.62 8.42 24.20
CA ASP A 251 -3.31 9.78 24.65
C ASP A 251 -2.09 9.85 25.59
N HIS A 252 -1.17 8.91 25.47
CA HIS A 252 0.12 8.96 26.16
C HIS A 252 0.89 10.24 25.79
N PRO A 253 1.80 10.70 26.68
CA PRO A 253 2.58 11.88 26.40
C PRO A 253 3.49 11.65 25.18
N ARG A 254 3.78 12.73 24.45
CA ARG A 254 4.58 12.68 23.23
C ARG A 254 5.95 12.01 23.44
N ASN A 255 6.53 12.15 24.61
CA ASN A 255 7.87 11.66 24.94
C ASN A 255 7.90 10.30 25.64
N ASP A 256 6.78 9.57 25.67
CA ASP A 256 6.75 8.21 26.20
C ASP A 256 5.63 7.37 25.55
N ILE A 257 6.02 6.36 24.77
CA ILE A 257 5.09 5.42 24.12
C ILE A 257 4.41 4.49 25.15
N TYR A 258 5.00 4.31 26.34
CA TYR A 258 4.54 3.33 27.33
C TYR A 258 4.37 1.93 26.71
N THR A 259 3.14 1.41 26.70
CA THR A 259 2.76 0.09 26.23
C THR A 259 1.92 0.17 24.94
N ALA A 260 1.91 1.33 24.28
CA ALA A 260 1.10 1.52 23.08
C ALA A 260 1.68 0.80 21.84
N SER A 261 2.98 0.55 21.76
CA SER A 261 3.56 -0.08 20.56
C SER A 261 4.64 -1.11 20.91
N ALA A 262 4.40 -2.37 20.52
CA ALA A 262 5.44 -3.40 20.42
C ALA A 262 6.07 -3.49 19.01
N GLY A 263 5.78 -2.50 18.17
CA GLY A 263 6.07 -2.46 16.72
C GLY A 263 4.85 -2.12 15.84
N CYS A 264 3.73 -1.68 16.44
CA CYS A 264 2.54 -1.20 15.74
C CYS A 264 2.77 0.17 15.10
N LEU A 265 1.88 0.57 14.18
CA LEU A 265 1.85 1.93 13.62
C LEU A 265 0.82 2.76 14.40
N VAL A 266 1.26 3.63 15.30
CA VAL A 266 0.35 4.19 16.31
C VAL A 266 0.16 5.68 16.12
N GLY A 267 -1.09 6.15 15.97
CA GLY A 267 -1.40 7.58 16.08
C GLY A 267 -1.60 7.97 17.54
N ARG A 268 -0.93 9.01 18.04
CA ARG A 268 -0.82 9.23 19.50
C ARG A 268 -2.18 9.40 20.21
N THR A 269 -3.05 10.24 19.66
CA THR A 269 -4.30 10.61 20.34
C THR A 269 -5.49 9.77 19.92
N ARG A 270 -6.41 9.51 20.85
CA ARG A 270 -7.70 8.84 20.55
C ARG A 270 -8.52 9.64 19.55
N ARG A 271 -8.57 10.97 19.73
CA ARG A 271 -9.29 11.88 18.84
C ARG A 271 -8.75 11.80 17.41
N GLY A 272 -7.44 11.98 17.25
CA GLY A 272 -6.80 11.93 15.92
C GLY A 272 -6.95 10.57 15.25
N HIS A 273 -6.96 9.48 16.01
CA HIS A 273 -7.23 8.15 15.47
C HIS A 273 -8.67 7.97 14.98
N ARG A 274 -9.67 8.50 15.70
CA ARG A 274 -11.07 8.46 15.22
C ARG A 274 -11.26 9.31 13.96
N GLU A 275 -10.58 10.45 13.86
CA GLU A 275 -10.53 11.27 12.64
C GLU A 275 -9.91 10.48 11.48
N PHE A 276 -8.77 9.82 11.72
CA PHE A 276 -8.12 8.93 10.76
C PHE A 276 -9.07 7.83 10.27
N MET A 277 -9.70 7.06 11.16
CA MET A 277 -10.63 6.00 10.78
C MET A 277 -11.86 6.55 10.04
N SER A 278 -12.34 7.73 10.41
CA SER A 278 -13.45 8.40 9.70
C SER A 278 -13.09 8.72 8.25
N ILE A 279 -11.86 9.15 7.98
CA ILE A 279 -11.36 9.39 6.61
C ILE A 279 -11.19 8.06 5.87
N ILE A 280 -10.46 7.10 6.44
CA ILE A 280 -10.15 5.83 5.77
C ILE A 280 -11.41 5.03 5.43
N LYS A 281 -12.46 5.09 6.25
CA LYS A 281 -13.74 4.40 5.96
C LYS A 281 -14.56 5.06 4.84
N GLN A 282 -14.17 6.24 4.37
CA GLN A 282 -14.74 6.85 3.17
C GLN A 282 -14.12 6.30 1.88
N ASP A 283 -13.03 5.53 1.98
CA ASP A 283 -12.33 5.00 0.81
C ASP A 283 -13.29 4.21 -0.09
N ASN A 284 -13.36 4.57 -1.37
CA ASN A 284 -14.32 3.94 -2.29
C ASN A 284 -14.08 2.44 -2.45
N ARG A 285 -12.82 1.98 -2.38
CA ARG A 285 -12.49 0.55 -2.47
C ARG A 285 -13.00 -0.20 -1.25
N TYR A 286 -12.88 0.40 -0.06
CA TYR A 286 -13.45 -0.16 1.17
C TYR A 286 -14.98 -0.09 1.21
N ARG A 287 -15.59 0.98 0.71
CA ARG A 287 -17.05 1.09 0.65
C ARG A 287 -17.68 0.05 -0.28
N ASN A 288 -16.99 -0.26 -1.38
CA ASN A 288 -17.40 -1.28 -2.34
C ASN A 288 -17.05 -2.71 -1.88
N ASN A 289 -15.99 -2.87 -1.09
CA ASN A 289 -15.59 -4.14 -0.50
C ASN A 289 -15.11 -3.95 0.94
N ARG A 290 -15.92 -4.37 1.91
CA ARG A 290 -15.57 -4.26 3.34
C ARG A 290 -14.34 -5.08 3.75
N ASN A 291 -13.91 -6.02 2.92
CA ASN A 291 -12.67 -6.78 3.08
C ASN A 291 -11.50 -6.16 2.28
N TYR A 292 -11.58 -4.89 1.89
CA TYR A 292 -10.49 -4.21 1.20
C TYR A 292 -9.22 -4.19 2.06
N VAL A 293 -8.09 -4.58 1.47
CA VAL A 293 -6.79 -4.60 2.13
C VAL A 293 -6.06 -3.30 1.82
N PHE A 294 -5.89 -2.48 2.85
CA PHE A 294 -5.23 -1.20 2.76
C PHE A 294 -3.72 -1.34 2.59
N TYR A 295 -3.18 -0.41 1.82
CA TYR A 295 -1.75 -0.20 1.69
C TYR A 295 -1.29 0.84 2.71
N SER A 296 -0.10 0.66 3.25
CA SER A 296 0.58 1.72 4.00
C SER A 296 2.06 1.69 3.71
N THR A 297 2.63 2.89 3.57
CA THR A 297 4.05 3.09 3.28
C THR A 297 4.74 3.67 4.50
N VAL A 298 5.85 3.07 4.91
CA VAL A 298 6.71 3.59 5.99
C VAL A 298 8.00 4.07 5.37
N ILE A 299 8.33 5.34 5.60
CA ILE A 299 9.45 6.05 4.99
C ILE A 299 10.33 6.61 6.10
N ALA A 300 11.64 6.39 6.00
CA ALA A 300 12.61 7.08 6.84
C ALA A 300 12.65 8.57 6.48
N GLY A 301 12.48 9.46 7.46
CA GLY A 301 12.47 10.91 7.23
C GLY A 301 13.73 11.43 6.53
N ASP A 302 14.88 10.82 6.83
CA ASP A 302 16.17 11.19 6.24
C ASP A 302 16.32 10.74 4.77
N ASP A 303 15.68 9.63 4.36
CA ASP A 303 15.62 9.20 2.95
C ASP A 303 14.61 10.04 2.15
N TRP A 304 13.49 10.41 2.77
CA TRP A 304 12.50 11.30 2.18
C TRP A 304 13.13 12.63 1.76
N LYS A 305 13.90 13.30 2.65
CA LYS A 305 14.57 14.56 2.32
C LYS A 305 15.63 14.48 1.24
N LYS A 306 16.43 13.41 1.19
CA LYS A 306 17.47 13.25 0.15
C LYS A 306 16.89 13.19 -1.26
N THR A 307 15.58 12.95 -1.37
CA THR A 307 14.89 12.65 -2.60
C THR A 307 13.94 13.78 -3.07
N THR A 308 13.73 14.82 -2.24
CA THR A 308 12.74 15.90 -2.45
C THR A 308 13.31 17.29 -2.24
#